data_AF-A0A1F1VU73-F1
#
_entry.id   AF-A0A1F1VU73-F1
#
_cell.length_a   1.000
_cell.length_b   1.000
_cell.length_c   1.000
_cell.angle_alpha   90.00
_cell.angle_beta   90.00
_cell.angle_gamma   90.00
#
_symmetry.space_group_name_H-M   'P 1'
#
loop_
_entity.id
_entity.type
_entity.pdbx_description
1 polymer ?
#
loop_
_entity_poly.entity_id
_entity_poly.type
_entity_poly.pdbx_seq_one_letter_code
_entity_poly.pdbx_strand_id
1 'polypeptide(L)'
;MTWKRVPTIALRDDQLPLVLVGLPGAGKTTQARLLAQALGVQVTDTDAEIRRRARMTIPEIFAAEGEESFRDREHRAMRAVLDSPAAAQGVIALGGGAVLRPENRDLLRGHTVIYLSASPSTAAKHVGDGVGRPVMAPDADSDQARAAQQRCEEQGEHAGVLARMEALHAQRSPLYSEVATLTVPTDGLSPQQVAALILVALGVQTSQAVSVLAPMAETQTDSPAAPDGADASPRRVRVRPVATTEGSSGARRVTVGGPSPYDVLIGHGILAELPRIVQDVPGAGAGGVAVIHAKALADRARAAEAALTAEGLRVLRLEVPDGEAAKKARVAEYLWERLGSFRLGRDGLVVGLGGGATTDLAGFAAATWLRGVPVVQVPTTLLAMVDAAVGGKTGIDTPAGKNLVGAFHPPAAVIADLEMLSTLPAAELRAGLGEVIKCGLIADSVILDRVLADPADCLTWDSPVLADLVARSIAVKAAVVGEDLTEAGLREVLNYGHTYAHAIEKVTDYSWRHGEAVAVGCVFAAEIAHRNGSLSSDALALHRQSLESVGLPTRFPEGEGRWEELKEAMMSDKKVRGGRLRLVLLDDIARPVRAQAPAESVLLSAHEAVTGGSDRPEGDLG
;
A
#
# COMPACT_ATOMS: atom_id res chain seq x y z
N MET A 1 7.92 16.30 -27.26
CA MET A 1 8.48 17.65 -27.00
C MET A 1 8.53 17.86 -25.48
N THR A 2 9.49 18.64 -24.98
CA THR A 2 9.55 19.22 -23.61
C THR A 2 8.92 18.39 -22.47
N TRP A 3 9.70 17.47 -21.90
CA TRP A 3 9.41 16.89 -20.59
C TRP A 3 9.46 17.99 -19.51
N LYS A 4 8.38 18.18 -18.73
CA LYS A 4 8.46 18.98 -17.49
C LYS A 4 9.22 18.18 -16.44
N ARG A 5 10.52 18.43 -16.29
CA ARG A 5 11.25 18.02 -15.08
C ARG A 5 10.60 18.70 -13.87
N VAL A 6 10.29 17.91 -12.85
CA VAL A 6 10.05 18.43 -11.49
C VAL A 6 11.35 19.13 -11.06
N PRO A 7 11.30 20.32 -10.41
CA PRO A 7 12.49 21.07 -10.06
C PRO A 7 13.34 20.35 -9.00
N THR A 8 14.37 19.63 -9.45
CA THR A 8 15.47 19.20 -8.59
C THR A 8 16.38 20.39 -8.29
N ILE A 9 16.70 20.58 -7.02
CA ILE A 9 17.70 21.56 -6.59
C ILE A 9 19.08 20.94 -6.79
N ALA A 10 19.87 21.48 -7.70
CA ALA A 10 21.27 21.12 -7.85
C ALA A 10 22.10 21.81 -6.77
N LEU A 11 22.73 21.02 -5.90
CA LEU A 11 23.93 21.44 -5.16
C LEU A 11 25.16 21.20 -6.03
N ARG A 12 26.32 21.70 -5.60
CA ARG A 12 27.60 21.34 -6.21
C ARG A 12 28.00 19.94 -5.74
N ASP A 13 28.71 19.19 -6.59
CA ASP A 13 29.15 17.83 -6.27
C ASP A 13 30.11 17.78 -5.06
N ASP A 14 30.85 18.86 -4.78
CA ASP A 14 31.70 18.99 -3.58
C ASP A 14 30.92 19.19 -2.28
N GLN A 15 29.59 19.32 -2.34
CA GLN A 15 28.72 19.42 -1.17
C GLN A 15 28.06 18.10 -0.77
N LEU A 16 28.20 17.03 -1.57
CA LEU A 16 27.59 15.71 -1.30
C LEU A 16 28.62 14.68 -0.79
N PRO A 17 28.22 13.70 0.06
CA PRO A 17 26.91 13.58 0.72
C PRO A 17 26.62 14.67 1.76
N LEU A 18 25.33 14.93 1.97
CA LEU A 18 24.84 15.63 3.15
C LEU A 18 24.67 14.63 4.30
N VAL A 19 25.36 14.85 5.42
CA VAL A 19 25.35 13.93 6.59
C VAL A 19 24.64 14.59 7.78
N LEU A 20 23.52 14.04 8.22
CA LEU A 20 22.71 14.60 9.31
C LEU A 20 23.08 13.99 10.66
N VAL A 21 23.45 14.84 11.62
CA VAL A 21 23.76 14.50 13.01
C VAL A 21 22.88 15.28 13.99
N GLY A 22 22.90 14.92 15.28
CA GLY A 22 22.05 15.48 16.32
C GLY A 22 21.34 14.39 17.15
N LEU A 23 20.61 14.82 18.19
CA LEU A 23 19.98 13.93 19.18
C LEU A 23 19.01 12.90 18.57
N PRO A 24 18.75 11.76 19.26
CA PRO A 24 17.49 11.04 19.10
C PRO A 24 16.31 12.02 19.19
N GLY A 25 15.30 11.88 18.32
CA GLY A 25 14.19 12.84 18.25
C GLY A 25 14.47 14.15 17.48
N ALA A 26 15.71 14.51 17.14
CA ALA A 26 16.03 15.74 16.40
C ALA A 26 15.64 15.74 14.90
N GLY A 27 14.67 14.94 14.47
CA GLY A 27 14.11 14.97 13.12
C GLY A 27 14.98 14.41 11.97
N LYS A 28 16.17 13.85 12.25
CA LYS A 28 17.16 13.40 11.23
C LYS A 28 16.57 12.60 10.06
N THR A 29 15.86 11.49 10.33
CA THR A 29 15.27 10.64 9.28
C THR A 29 14.21 11.39 8.44
N THR A 30 13.48 12.35 9.04
CA THR A 30 12.49 13.18 8.34
C THR A 30 13.17 14.19 7.42
N GLN A 31 14.20 14.88 7.92
CA GLN A 31 15.01 15.83 7.14
C GLN A 31 15.75 15.14 5.99
N ALA A 32 16.31 13.95 6.23
CA ALA A 32 17.03 13.21 5.20
C ALA A 32 16.14 12.88 3.98
N ARG A 33 14.86 12.53 4.22
CA ARG A 33 13.88 12.28 3.16
C ARG A 33 13.48 13.57 2.43
N LEU A 34 13.20 14.64 3.16
CA LEU A 34 12.86 15.95 2.57
C LEU A 34 13.97 16.48 1.66
N LEU A 35 15.21 16.45 2.13
CA LEU A 35 16.37 16.89 1.36
C LEU A 35 16.61 15.97 0.16
N ALA A 36 16.58 14.66 0.35
CA ALA A 36 16.76 13.70 -0.75
C ALA A 36 15.72 13.90 -1.86
N GLN A 37 14.45 14.12 -1.50
CA GLN A 37 13.37 14.39 -2.46
C GLN A 37 13.52 15.74 -3.16
N ALA A 38 13.93 16.81 -2.45
CA ALA A 38 14.14 18.14 -3.04
C ALA A 38 15.38 18.22 -3.96
N LEU A 39 16.41 17.42 -3.67
CA LEU A 39 17.64 17.32 -4.46
C LEU A 39 17.53 16.29 -5.60
N GLY A 40 16.62 15.32 -5.49
CA GLY A 40 16.47 14.21 -6.44
C GLY A 40 17.48 13.07 -6.25
N VAL A 41 17.93 12.84 -5.02
CA VAL A 41 19.03 11.91 -4.68
C VAL A 41 18.60 10.77 -3.74
N GLN A 42 19.50 9.82 -3.48
CA GLN A 42 19.25 8.70 -2.57
C GLN A 42 19.29 9.13 -1.10
N VAL A 43 18.48 8.45 -0.27
CA VAL A 43 18.47 8.61 1.19
C VAL A 43 18.94 7.33 1.88
N THR A 44 19.80 7.46 2.90
CA THR A 44 20.26 6.33 3.72
C THR A 44 20.12 6.66 5.21
N ASP A 45 19.70 5.69 6.02
CA ASP A 45 19.53 5.81 7.47
C ASP A 45 20.32 4.66 8.14
N THR A 46 21.35 4.98 8.92
CA THR A 46 22.25 3.93 9.46
C THR A 46 21.57 3.05 10.50
N ASP A 47 20.63 3.60 11.27
CA ASP A 47 19.88 2.84 12.27
C ASP A 47 18.93 1.84 11.57
N ALA A 48 18.37 2.19 10.42
CA ALA A 48 17.64 1.26 9.55
C ALA A 48 18.56 0.20 8.91
N GLU A 49 19.75 0.59 8.45
CA GLU A 49 20.75 -0.33 7.88
C GLU A 49 21.20 -1.40 8.89
N ILE A 50 21.54 -0.98 10.12
CA ILE A 50 21.97 -1.87 11.21
C ILE A 50 20.86 -2.88 11.55
N ARG A 51 19.62 -2.41 11.74
CA ARG A 51 18.46 -3.28 11.98
C ARG A 51 18.22 -4.27 10.83
N ARG A 52 18.31 -3.82 9.57
CA ARG A 52 18.11 -4.70 8.40
C ARG A 52 19.19 -5.80 8.31
N ARG A 53 20.45 -5.48 8.65
CA ARG A 53 21.55 -6.45 8.67
C ARG A 53 21.47 -7.41 9.86
N ALA A 54 21.08 -6.93 11.04
CA ALA A 54 20.99 -7.75 12.26
C ALA A 54 19.71 -8.61 12.33
N ARG A 55 18.63 -8.23 11.64
CA ARG A 55 17.26 -8.78 11.80
C ARG A 55 16.72 -8.65 13.24
N MET A 56 17.23 -7.66 13.97
CA MET A 56 16.90 -7.33 15.36
C MET A 56 16.62 -5.83 15.46
N THR A 57 15.80 -5.42 16.42
CA THR A 57 15.67 -4.03 16.84
C THR A 57 16.93 -3.58 17.60
N ILE A 58 17.11 -2.26 17.76
CA ILE A 58 18.28 -1.73 18.49
C ILE A 58 18.32 -2.24 19.95
N PRO A 59 17.22 -2.21 20.75
CA PRO A 59 17.23 -2.77 22.11
C PRO A 59 17.61 -4.26 22.16
N GLU A 60 17.17 -5.07 21.19
CA GLU A 60 17.54 -6.50 21.13
C GLU A 60 19.05 -6.69 20.83
N ILE A 61 19.67 -5.85 19.99
CA ILE A 61 21.11 -5.90 19.74
C ILE A 61 21.89 -5.52 21.02
N PHE A 62 21.46 -4.47 21.74
CA PHE A 62 22.08 -4.09 23.01
C PHE A 62 21.93 -5.20 24.06
N ALA A 63 20.76 -5.84 24.16
CA ALA A 63 20.51 -6.92 25.12
C ALA A 63 21.24 -8.24 24.77
N ALA A 64 21.46 -8.54 23.49
CA ALA A 64 22.09 -9.78 23.03
C ALA A 64 23.61 -9.68 22.85
N GLU A 65 24.14 -8.50 22.53
CA GLU A 65 25.56 -8.30 22.16
C GLU A 65 26.27 -7.17 22.91
N GLY A 66 25.56 -6.43 23.77
CA GLY A 66 26.10 -5.29 24.51
C GLY A 66 26.30 -4.02 23.67
N GLU A 67 26.54 -2.89 24.35
CA GLU A 67 26.76 -1.60 23.70
C GLU A 67 27.98 -1.62 22.77
N GLU A 68 29.08 -2.26 23.16
CA GLU A 68 30.33 -2.22 22.38
C GLU A 68 30.17 -2.86 20.99
N SER A 69 29.48 -4.01 20.89
CA SER A 69 29.14 -4.61 19.59
C SER A 69 28.21 -3.71 18.77
N PHE A 70 27.26 -3.03 19.43
CA PHE A 70 26.43 -2.03 18.74
C PHE A 70 27.29 -0.88 18.18
N ARG A 71 28.26 -0.35 18.94
CA ARG A 71 29.18 0.70 18.45
C ARG A 71 30.08 0.20 17.31
N ASP A 72 30.49 -1.06 17.32
CA ASP A 72 31.18 -1.71 16.18
C ASP A 72 30.28 -1.86 14.95
N ARG A 73 28.98 -2.11 15.14
CA ARG A 73 27.99 -2.15 14.05
C ARG A 73 27.70 -0.74 13.52
N GLU A 74 27.63 0.26 14.39
CA GLU A 74 27.48 1.69 14.07
C GLU A 74 28.67 2.21 13.24
N HIS A 75 29.90 1.94 13.68
CA HIS A 75 31.14 2.23 12.94
C HIS A 75 31.18 1.55 11.56
N ARG A 76 30.94 0.23 11.51
CA ARG A 76 30.94 -0.55 10.24
C ARG A 76 29.83 -0.13 9.29
N ALA A 77 28.65 0.21 9.79
CA ALA A 77 27.56 0.72 8.96
C ALA A 77 27.90 2.10 8.40
N MET A 78 28.40 3.02 9.22
CA MET A 78 28.76 4.36 8.77
C MET A 78 29.87 4.34 7.72
N ARG A 79 30.97 3.60 7.96
CA ARG A 79 32.05 3.41 6.97
C ARG A 79 31.51 2.79 5.67
N ALA A 80 30.75 1.69 5.75
CA ALA A 80 30.22 1.01 4.56
C ALA A 80 29.16 1.85 3.79
N VAL A 81 28.62 2.91 4.38
CA VAL A 81 27.85 3.92 3.65
C VAL A 81 28.80 4.94 3.02
N LEU A 82 29.66 5.60 3.79
CA LEU A 82 30.55 6.67 3.28
C LEU A 82 31.51 6.19 2.17
N ASP A 83 32.04 4.97 2.27
CA ASP A 83 32.92 4.36 1.25
C ASP A 83 32.17 3.93 -0.03
N SER A 84 30.84 4.05 -0.08
CA SER A 84 30.02 3.55 -1.19
C SER A 84 29.95 4.54 -2.37
N PRO A 85 30.14 4.09 -3.62
CA PRO A 85 29.93 4.93 -4.81
C PRO A 85 28.52 5.54 -4.90
N ALA A 86 27.52 4.91 -4.28
CA ALA A 86 26.15 5.43 -4.22
C ALA A 86 25.94 6.51 -3.14
N ALA A 87 26.81 6.59 -2.14
CA ALA A 87 26.73 7.59 -1.07
C ALA A 87 27.36 8.93 -1.48
N ALA A 88 28.32 8.92 -2.41
CA ALA A 88 28.95 10.13 -2.98
C ALA A 88 27.97 11.15 -3.61
N GLN A 89 26.68 10.81 -3.71
CA GLN A 89 25.62 11.65 -4.28
C GLN A 89 24.38 11.78 -3.37
N GLY A 90 24.39 11.29 -2.13
CA GLY A 90 23.17 11.08 -1.31
C GLY A 90 23.00 11.96 -0.06
N VAL A 91 21.91 11.72 0.68
CA VAL A 91 21.67 12.27 2.02
C VAL A 91 21.65 11.13 3.05
N ILE A 92 22.42 11.28 4.12
CA ILE A 92 22.69 10.24 5.12
C ILE A 92 22.18 10.70 6.49
N ALA A 93 21.26 9.96 7.12
CA ALA A 93 20.92 10.12 8.54
C ALA A 93 21.74 9.16 9.39
N LEU A 94 22.51 9.69 10.34
CA LEU A 94 23.31 8.88 11.28
C LEU A 94 22.55 8.53 12.56
N GLY A 95 22.98 7.46 13.21
CA GLY A 95 22.54 7.09 14.55
C GLY A 95 22.88 8.14 15.61
N GLY A 96 22.06 8.22 16.66
CA GLY A 96 22.23 9.21 17.74
C GLY A 96 23.44 8.96 18.66
N GLY A 97 24.25 7.92 18.40
CA GLY A 97 25.53 7.66 19.06
C GLY A 97 26.74 7.73 18.11
N ALA A 98 26.54 7.93 16.80
CA ALA A 98 27.60 7.76 15.81
C ALA A 98 28.84 8.64 16.07
N VAL A 99 28.66 9.86 16.59
CA VAL A 99 29.77 10.79 16.91
C VAL A 99 30.56 10.44 18.16
N LEU A 100 30.16 9.44 18.97
CA LEU A 100 30.84 9.10 20.22
C LEU A 100 32.29 8.63 20.00
N ARG A 101 32.51 7.78 18.98
CA ARG A 101 33.82 7.23 18.64
C ARG A 101 34.69 8.26 17.87
N PRO A 102 35.95 8.53 18.28
CA PRO A 102 36.85 9.42 17.55
C PRO A 102 37.02 9.03 16.08
N GLU A 103 37.11 7.73 15.80
CA GLU A 103 37.29 7.18 14.46
C GLU A 103 36.09 7.46 13.54
N ASN A 104 34.89 7.65 14.13
CA ASN A 104 33.72 8.11 13.38
C ASN A 104 33.78 9.62 13.11
N ARG A 105 34.27 10.43 14.05
CA ARG A 105 34.45 11.88 13.82
C ARG A 105 35.55 12.17 12.81
N ASP A 106 36.60 11.35 12.79
CA ASP A 106 37.64 11.37 11.75
C ASP A 106 37.06 11.06 10.36
N LEU A 107 36.21 10.01 10.24
CA LEU A 107 35.50 9.65 9.00
C LEU A 107 34.51 10.72 8.50
N LEU A 108 34.10 11.67 9.33
CA LEU A 108 33.21 12.77 8.93
C LEU A 108 33.94 14.02 8.43
N ARG A 109 35.27 14.11 8.60
CA ARG A 109 36.04 15.26 8.11
C ARG A 109 36.09 15.27 6.59
N GLY A 110 35.69 16.39 5.99
CA GLY A 110 35.63 16.58 4.53
C GLY A 110 34.26 16.31 3.91
N HIS A 111 33.26 15.86 4.68
CA HIS A 111 31.87 15.78 4.26
C HIS A 111 31.05 16.97 4.75
N THR A 112 29.91 17.25 4.10
CA THR A 112 28.98 18.31 4.52
C THR A 112 28.09 17.79 5.65
N VAL A 113 28.49 18.04 6.89
CA VAL A 113 27.77 17.58 8.09
C VAL A 113 26.82 18.67 8.58
N ILE A 114 25.54 18.32 8.72
CA ILE A 114 24.47 19.19 9.22
C ILE A 114 24.05 18.69 10.60
N TYR A 115 24.32 19.48 11.64
CA TYR A 115 23.80 19.26 12.97
C TYR A 115 22.39 19.86 13.10
N LEU A 116 21.41 18.98 13.26
CA LEU A 116 20.05 19.35 13.67
C LEU A 116 20.03 19.61 15.17
N SER A 117 20.05 20.89 15.53
CA SER A 117 20.05 21.34 16.92
C SER A 117 18.61 21.43 17.43
N ALA A 118 18.23 20.41 18.21
CA ALA A 118 16.99 20.38 18.97
C ALA A 118 17.30 20.51 20.47
N SER A 119 16.49 21.29 21.18
CA SER A 119 16.47 21.28 22.64
C SER A 119 16.14 19.88 23.20
N PRO A 120 16.57 19.55 24.42
CA PRO A 120 16.24 18.28 25.07
C PRO A 120 14.73 18.02 25.15
N SER A 121 13.91 19.05 25.30
CA SER A 121 12.45 18.93 25.40
C SER A 121 11.76 18.68 24.05
N THR A 122 12.23 19.29 22.96
CA THR A 122 11.79 18.93 21.59
C THR A 122 12.25 17.51 21.23
N ALA A 123 13.48 17.14 21.57
CA ALA A 123 13.99 15.77 21.40
C ALA A 123 13.18 14.74 22.20
N ALA A 124 12.83 15.05 23.46
CA ALA A 124 12.03 14.20 24.32
C ALA A 124 10.62 13.97 23.77
N LYS A 125 9.93 15.02 23.32
CA LYS A 125 8.60 14.91 22.65
C LYS A 125 8.65 13.92 21.50
N HIS A 126 9.56 14.12 20.54
CA HIS A 126 9.72 13.25 19.37
C HIS A 126 10.26 11.83 19.66
N VAL A 127 10.53 11.49 20.92
CA VAL A 127 10.90 10.13 21.38
C VAL A 127 9.82 9.52 22.28
N GLY A 128 8.94 10.34 22.88
CA GLY A 128 7.83 9.91 23.73
C GLY A 128 6.68 9.22 22.98
N ASP A 129 6.46 9.55 21.70
CA ASP A 129 5.39 9.01 20.85
C ASP A 129 5.66 7.56 20.34
N GLY A 130 6.19 6.71 21.23
CA GLY A 130 6.87 5.45 20.96
C GLY A 130 6.00 4.27 20.55
N VAL A 131 5.23 4.38 19.46
CA VAL A 131 4.48 3.26 18.87
C VAL A 131 5.46 2.17 18.36
N GLY A 132 5.81 1.23 19.24
CA GLY A 132 6.70 0.10 18.94
C GLY A 132 8.09 0.13 19.60
N ARG A 133 8.28 0.83 20.71
CA ARG A 133 9.41 0.59 21.63
C ARG A 133 8.91 0.33 23.06
N PRO A 134 9.33 -0.77 23.72
CA PRO A 134 9.10 -0.92 25.16
C PRO A 134 9.76 0.22 25.95
N VAL A 135 9.19 0.54 27.11
CA VAL A 135 9.90 1.30 28.15
C VAL A 135 11.20 0.56 28.48
N MET A 136 12.30 1.29 28.68
CA MET A 136 13.61 0.66 28.84
C MET A 136 13.68 -0.15 30.14
N ALA A 137 13.73 -1.47 29.99
CA ALA A 137 14.44 -2.34 30.92
C ALA A 137 15.91 -1.86 31.04
N PRO A 138 16.60 -2.13 32.16
CA PRO A 138 17.87 -1.48 32.47
C PRO A 138 19.02 -1.85 31.52
N ASP A 139 20.12 -1.09 31.66
CA ASP A 139 21.46 -1.36 31.15
C ASP A 139 21.81 -1.03 29.68
N ALA A 140 21.56 0.23 29.25
CA ALA A 140 22.35 0.90 28.19
C ALA A 140 22.19 2.45 28.14
N ASP A 141 23.20 3.21 28.62
CA ASP A 141 23.64 4.57 28.18
C ASP A 141 24.50 5.26 29.30
N SER A 142 25.67 4.71 29.65
CA SER A 142 26.65 5.28 30.63
C SER A 142 26.26 5.38 32.13
N ASP A 143 27.27 5.44 33.00
CA ASP A 143 27.08 5.57 34.46
C ASP A 143 26.45 6.90 34.89
N GLN A 144 26.57 7.96 34.09
CA GLN A 144 25.92 9.24 34.39
C GLN A 144 24.41 9.19 34.17
N ALA A 145 23.91 8.41 33.21
CA ALA A 145 22.47 8.19 33.08
C ALA A 145 21.93 7.31 34.21
N ARG A 146 22.67 6.28 34.67
CA ARG A 146 22.32 5.53 35.90
C ARG A 146 22.18 6.47 37.10
N ALA A 147 23.12 7.39 37.31
CA ALA A 147 23.06 8.38 38.39
C ALA A 147 21.93 9.42 38.24
N ALA A 148 21.45 9.69 37.02
CA ALA A 148 20.25 10.48 36.79
C ALA A 148 18.97 9.68 37.05
N GLN A 149 18.95 8.40 36.67
CA GLN A 149 17.79 7.52 36.77
C GLN A 149 17.46 7.12 38.21
N GLN A 150 18.47 7.00 39.09
CA GLN A 150 18.30 6.89 40.55
C GLN A 150 17.63 8.12 41.19
N ARG A 151 17.54 9.27 40.49
CA ARG A 151 16.75 10.44 40.90
C ARG A 151 15.37 10.52 40.24
N CYS A 152 15.05 9.59 39.34
CA CYS A 152 13.78 9.56 38.60
C CYS A 152 12.74 8.60 39.21
N GLU A 153 13.12 7.68 40.10
CA GLU A 153 12.17 6.71 40.69
C GLU A 153 11.12 7.35 41.62
N GLU A 154 11.27 8.64 41.95
CA GLU A 154 10.31 9.45 42.71
C GLU A 154 9.45 10.40 41.84
N GLN A 155 9.69 10.51 40.52
CA GLN A 155 9.01 11.49 39.64
C GLN A 155 8.65 10.90 38.27
N GLY A 156 7.36 11.02 37.88
CA GLY A 156 6.72 10.20 36.84
C GLY A 156 7.31 10.26 35.41
N GLU A 157 6.93 9.28 34.59
CA GLU A 157 7.57 8.87 33.32
C GLU A 157 8.06 10.00 32.40
N HIS A 158 7.25 11.05 32.22
CA HIS A 158 7.58 12.16 31.32
C HIS A 158 8.82 12.97 31.77
N ALA A 159 9.07 13.06 33.08
CA ALA A 159 10.28 13.67 33.63
C ALA A 159 11.53 12.82 33.36
N GLY A 160 11.42 11.49 33.47
CA GLY A 160 12.51 10.56 33.21
C GLY A 160 13.00 10.57 31.75
N VAL A 161 12.09 10.75 30.78
CA VAL A 161 12.47 10.90 29.36
C VAL A 161 13.21 12.22 29.12
N LEU A 162 12.73 13.32 29.70
CA LEU A 162 13.39 14.63 29.58
C LEU A 162 14.79 14.62 30.19
N ALA A 163 14.93 14.15 31.44
CA ALA A 163 16.22 14.08 32.14
C ALA A 163 17.25 13.21 31.38
N ARG A 164 16.81 12.13 30.72
CA ARG A 164 17.69 11.35 29.84
C ARG A 164 18.10 12.15 28.60
N MET A 165 17.20 12.89 27.95
CA MET A 165 17.55 13.74 26.80
C MET A 165 18.48 14.89 27.18
N GLU A 166 18.37 15.45 28.38
CA GLU A 166 19.28 16.46 28.91
C GLU A 166 20.70 15.89 29.12
N ALA A 167 20.81 14.70 29.72
CA ALA A 167 22.09 14.00 29.86
C ALA A 167 22.72 13.66 28.49
N LEU A 168 21.93 13.16 27.54
CA LEU A 168 22.39 12.89 26.17
C LEU A 168 22.78 14.17 25.42
N HIS A 169 22.09 15.29 25.66
CA HIS A 169 22.43 16.59 25.09
C HIS A 169 23.78 17.08 25.64
N ALA A 170 23.95 17.10 26.97
CA ALA A 170 25.19 17.53 27.61
C ALA A 170 26.41 16.70 27.18
N GLN A 171 26.23 15.38 27.00
CA GLN A 171 27.29 14.50 26.51
C GLN A 171 27.61 14.72 25.02
N ARG A 172 26.59 14.87 24.16
CA ARG A 172 26.76 14.72 22.70
C ARG A 172 26.71 16.02 21.91
N SER A 173 26.18 17.13 22.45
CA SER A 173 26.15 18.42 21.74
C SER A 173 27.53 19.02 21.43
N PRO A 174 28.60 18.85 22.26
CA PRO A 174 29.95 19.25 21.86
C PRO A 174 30.46 18.42 20.67
N LEU A 175 30.17 17.11 20.67
CA LEU A 175 30.61 16.17 19.63
C LEU A 175 29.86 16.35 18.30
N TYR A 176 28.58 16.73 18.33
CA TYR A 176 27.87 17.16 17.12
C TYR A 176 28.45 18.46 16.57
N SER A 177 28.80 19.41 17.45
CA SER A 177 29.38 20.70 17.07
C SER A 177 30.82 20.56 16.53
N GLU A 178 31.59 19.59 17.03
CA GLU A 178 32.95 19.26 16.56
C GLU A 178 32.97 18.84 15.08
N VAL A 179 31.94 18.11 14.64
CA VAL A 179 31.86 17.59 13.25
C VAL A 179 31.02 18.47 12.32
N ALA A 180 30.25 19.44 12.82
CA ALA A 180 29.28 20.18 12.03
C ALA A 180 29.92 21.17 11.04
N THR A 181 29.61 21.03 9.76
CA THR A 181 29.79 22.08 8.74
C THR A 181 28.71 23.15 8.85
N LEU A 182 27.49 22.75 9.20
CA LEU A 182 26.32 23.61 9.40
C LEU A 182 25.57 23.18 10.65
N THR A 183 25.10 24.14 11.45
CA THR A 183 24.17 23.89 12.57
C THR A 183 22.85 24.57 12.26
N VAL A 184 21.76 23.81 12.26
CA VAL A 184 20.40 24.31 11.96
C VAL A 184 19.49 24.02 13.16
N PRO A 185 18.85 25.05 13.76
CA PRO A 185 17.89 24.84 14.84
C PRO A 185 16.63 24.15 14.31
N THR A 186 15.99 23.32 15.12
CA THR A 186 14.72 22.66 14.78
C THR A 186 13.58 22.97 15.77
N ASP A 187 13.87 23.64 16.88
CA ASP A 187 12.87 24.01 17.88
C ASP A 187 11.83 24.98 17.30
N GLY A 188 10.55 24.59 17.35
CA GLY A 188 9.44 25.42 16.88
C GLY A 188 9.30 25.57 15.36
N LEU A 189 10.10 24.84 14.56
CA LEU A 189 10.08 24.92 13.09
C LEU A 189 9.45 23.67 12.46
N SER A 190 8.71 23.87 11.36
CA SER A 190 8.18 22.76 10.57
C SER A 190 9.32 21.99 9.87
N PRO A 191 9.12 20.71 9.50
CA PRO A 191 10.09 19.95 8.74
C PRO A 191 10.55 20.65 7.44
N GLN A 192 9.64 21.31 6.73
CA GLN A 192 9.92 22.10 5.52
C GLN A 192 10.71 23.37 5.83
N GLN A 193 10.45 24.05 6.94
CA GLN A 193 11.21 25.23 7.35
C GLN A 193 12.67 24.86 7.65
N VAL A 194 12.90 23.75 8.37
CA VAL A 194 14.24 23.22 8.63
C VAL A 194 14.94 22.82 7.31
N ALA A 195 14.25 22.11 6.42
CA ALA A 195 14.80 21.75 5.11
C ALA A 195 15.14 22.98 4.25
N ALA A 196 14.31 24.03 4.30
CA ALA A 196 14.55 25.28 3.60
C ALA A 196 15.77 26.03 4.16
N LEU A 197 15.93 26.08 5.49
CA LEU A 197 17.12 26.65 6.13
C LEU A 197 18.40 25.91 5.73
N ILE A 198 18.36 24.57 5.67
CA ILE A 198 19.49 23.75 5.21
C ILE A 198 19.85 24.09 3.76
N LEU A 199 18.89 24.10 2.85
CA LEU A 199 19.14 24.38 1.44
C LEU A 199 19.64 25.82 1.22
N VAL A 200 19.08 26.81 1.91
CA VAL A 200 19.55 28.21 1.85
C VAL A 200 20.97 28.34 2.41
N ALA A 201 21.30 27.67 3.52
CA ALA A 201 22.65 27.65 4.08
C ALA A 201 23.67 26.95 3.15
N LEU A 202 23.23 26.05 2.28
CA LEU A 202 24.04 25.41 1.24
C LEU A 202 24.17 26.26 -0.05
N GLY A 203 23.53 27.42 -0.12
CA GLY A 203 23.63 28.39 -1.23
C GLY A 203 22.42 28.44 -2.18
N VAL A 204 21.35 27.70 -1.89
CA VAL A 204 20.15 27.65 -2.73
C VAL A 204 19.31 28.93 -2.54
N GLN A 205 18.77 29.49 -3.61
CA GLN A 205 17.91 30.67 -3.53
C GLN A 205 16.64 30.40 -2.73
N THR A 206 16.28 31.27 -1.79
CA THR A 206 15.14 31.08 -0.87
C THR A 206 13.82 30.84 -1.62
N SER A 207 13.59 31.56 -2.73
CA SER A 207 12.42 31.36 -3.58
C SER A 207 12.38 29.98 -4.25
N GLN A 208 13.53 29.44 -4.64
CA GLN A 208 13.67 28.09 -5.20
C GLN A 208 13.46 27.02 -4.11
N ALA A 209 14.10 27.17 -2.95
CA ALA A 209 13.93 26.25 -1.83
C ALA A 209 12.46 26.18 -1.36
N VAL A 210 11.80 27.34 -1.20
CA VAL A 210 10.37 27.39 -0.85
C VAL A 210 9.49 26.86 -1.97
N SER A 211 9.77 27.15 -3.25
CA SER A 211 8.99 26.63 -4.38
C SER A 211 9.04 25.11 -4.52
N VAL A 212 10.13 24.46 -4.10
CA VAL A 212 10.25 22.99 -4.09
C VAL A 212 9.62 22.38 -2.85
N LEU A 213 9.80 23.02 -1.67
CA LEU A 213 9.33 22.48 -0.40
C LEU A 213 7.88 22.80 -0.04
N ALA A 214 7.25 23.83 -0.63
CA ALA A 214 5.85 24.17 -0.36
C ALA A 214 4.84 23.09 -0.85
N PRO A 215 4.98 22.51 -2.06
CA PRO A 215 4.21 21.31 -2.44
C PRO A 215 4.47 20.11 -1.52
N MET A 216 5.61 20.08 -0.85
CA MET A 216 6.00 19.06 0.14
C MET A 216 5.47 19.38 1.56
N ALA A 217 4.64 20.43 1.71
CA ALA A 217 3.81 20.68 2.90
C ALA A 217 2.40 20.09 2.75
N GLU A 218 1.79 20.20 1.55
CA GLU A 218 0.48 19.59 1.23
C GLU A 218 0.46 18.06 1.27
N THR A 219 1.64 17.43 1.44
CA THR A 219 1.85 15.99 1.57
C THR A 219 2.39 15.57 2.95
N GLN A 220 2.39 16.46 3.95
CA GLN A 220 2.92 16.18 5.30
C GLN A 220 2.00 16.55 6.49
N THR A 221 0.70 16.75 6.26
CA THR A 221 -0.27 16.88 7.35
C THR A 221 -0.64 15.53 7.98
N ASP A 222 0.30 14.86 8.66
CA ASP A 222 0.01 13.68 9.50
C ASP A 222 1.13 13.37 10.52
N SER A 223 1.07 13.97 11.73
CA SER A 223 1.52 13.40 13.02
C SER A 223 1.10 14.31 14.22
N PRO A 224 0.69 13.75 15.39
CA PRO A 224 0.23 14.47 16.59
C PRO A 224 1.43 14.86 17.50
N ALA A 225 1.33 15.31 18.77
CA ALA A 225 0.24 15.53 19.75
C ALA A 225 0.54 16.83 20.57
N ALA A 226 -0.05 17.25 21.71
CA ALA A 226 -1.06 16.81 22.71
C ALA A 226 -1.52 18.09 23.49
N PRO A 227 -2.43 18.10 24.50
CA PRO A 227 -3.28 17.06 25.09
C PRO A 227 -4.80 17.41 24.92
N ASP A 228 -5.83 16.83 25.55
CA ASP A 228 -5.98 15.91 26.70
C ASP A 228 -7.18 14.95 26.46
N GLY A 229 -7.14 13.75 27.06
CA GLY A 229 -8.34 12.96 27.37
C GLY A 229 -9.01 12.10 26.27
N ALA A 230 -9.10 10.79 26.56
CA ALA A 230 -9.97 9.77 25.95
C ALA A 230 -9.64 9.19 24.53
N ASP A 231 -9.64 7.86 24.50
CA ASP A 231 -9.70 6.89 23.39
C ASP A 231 -8.64 6.90 22.25
N ALA A 232 -8.50 5.76 21.59
CA ALA A 232 -7.43 5.42 20.66
C ALA A 232 -7.78 5.72 19.20
N SER A 233 -7.64 6.98 18.79
CA SER A 233 -7.96 7.45 17.42
C SER A 233 -7.19 6.70 16.30
N PRO A 234 -7.85 6.31 15.19
CA PRO A 234 -7.25 5.49 14.14
C PRO A 234 -6.38 6.29 13.17
N ARG A 235 -5.43 5.62 12.50
CA ARG A 235 -4.59 6.26 11.46
C ARG A 235 -5.38 6.48 10.18
N ARG A 236 -5.51 7.75 9.79
CA ARG A 236 -6.09 8.21 8.52
C ARG A 236 -5.19 7.90 7.34
N VAL A 237 -5.81 7.72 6.18
CA VAL A 237 -5.17 7.47 4.89
C VAL A 237 -5.98 8.19 3.81
N ARG A 238 -5.31 8.80 2.84
CA ARG A 238 -5.97 9.45 1.69
C ARG A 238 -5.34 9.00 0.38
N VAL A 239 -6.05 8.13 -0.34
CA VAL A 239 -5.68 7.70 -1.69
C VAL A 239 -5.98 8.85 -2.68
N ARG A 240 -5.07 9.11 -3.63
CA ARG A 240 -5.34 9.96 -4.80
C ARG A 240 -5.29 9.08 -6.05
N PRO A 241 -6.35 9.02 -6.90
CA PRO A 241 -6.32 8.21 -8.13
C PRO A 241 -5.20 8.62 -9.09
N VAL A 242 -4.67 7.66 -9.86
CA VAL A 242 -3.71 7.94 -10.95
C VAL A 242 -4.41 8.69 -12.09
N ALA A 243 -3.71 9.62 -12.75
CA ALA A 243 -4.24 10.28 -13.93
C ALA A 243 -4.48 9.27 -15.07
N THR A 244 -5.71 9.21 -15.58
CA THR A 244 -6.05 8.49 -16.82
C THR A 244 -5.65 9.34 -18.03
N THR A 245 -5.15 8.71 -19.08
CA THR A 245 -4.85 9.37 -20.36
C THR A 245 -5.68 8.75 -21.48
N GLU A 246 -6.13 9.56 -22.44
CA GLU A 246 -6.89 9.10 -23.61
C GLU A 246 -5.99 9.08 -24.85
N GLY A 247 -5.97 7.94 -25.56
CA GLY A 247 -5.25 7.76 -26.82
C GLY A 247 -6.10 8.17 -28.03
N SER A 248 -5.43 8.36 -29.18
CA SER A 248 -6.10 8.74 -30.44
C SER A 248 -7.06 7.68 -31.02
N SER A 249 -7.11 6.49 -30.43
CA SER A 249 -8.07 5.41 -30.74
C SER A 249 -9.32 5.44 -29.84
N GLY A 250 -9.44 6.41 -28.92
CA GLY A 250 -10.47 6.44 -27.88
C GLY A 250 -10.20 5.49 -26.70
N ALA A 251 -9.19 4.62 -26.79
CA ALA A 251 -8.75 3.78 -25.68
C ALA A 251 -8.11 4.64 -24.57
N ARG A 252 -8.51 4.36 -23.33
CA ARG A 252 -7.97 4.94 -22.10
C ARG A 252 -6.79 4.13 -21.60
N ARG A 253 -5.85 4.79 -20.94
CA ARG A 253 -4.63 4.21 -20.35
C ARG A 253 -4.44 4.70 -18.93
N VAL A 254 -4.23 3.76 -18.01
CA VAL A 254 -3.80 4.00 -16.63
C VAL A 254 -2.49 3.24 -16.41
N THR A 255 -1.41 3.96 -16.10
CA THR A 255 -0.11 3.33 -15.77
C THR A 255 -0.05 2.99 -14.30
N VAL A 256 0.22 1.72 -13.97
CA VAL A 256 0.49 1.28 -12.60
C VAL A 256 1.98 1.48 -12.31
N GLY A 257 2.28 2.16 -11.20
CA GLY A 257 3.65 2.43 -10.77
C GLY A 257 4.33 1.26 -10.04
N GLY A 258 5.45 1.56 -9.37
CA GLY A 258 6.23 0.60 -8.59
C GLY A 258 7.48 0.08 -9.33
N PRO A 259 8.15 -0.97 -8.81
CA PRO A 259 9.43 -1.46 -9.36
C PRO A 259 9.34 -2.05 -10.78
N SER A 260 8.17 -2.58 -11.14
CA SER A 260 7.87 -3.13 -12.47
C SER A 260 6.58 -2.46 -12.97
N PRO A 261 6.65 -1.24 -13.55
CA PRO A 261 5.47 -0.53 -14.01
C PRO A 261 4.88 -1.16 -15.27
N TYR A 262 3.57 -1.04 -15.45
CA TYR A 262 2.83 -1.56 -16.60
C TYR A 262 1.60 -0.72 -16.89
N ASP A 263 1.10 -0.78 -18.13
CA ASP A 263 -0.12 -0.10 -18.53
C ASP A 263 -1.35 -1.01 -18.44
N VAL A 264 -2.46 -0.41 -17.99
CA VAL A 264 -3.81 -0.95 -18.12
C VAL A 264 -4.51 -0.15 -19.23
N LEU A 265 -4.88 -0.85 -20.30
CA LEU A 265 -5.60 -0.30 -21.45
C LEU A 265 -7.09 -0.64 -21.31
N ILE A 266 -7.96 0.32 -21.60
CA ILE A 266 -9.41 0.25 -21.35
C ILE A 266 -10.15 0.82 -22.57
N GLY A 267 -11.15 0.10 -23.10
CA GLY A 267 -11.91 0.52 -24.27
C GLY A 267 -12.69 -0.64 -24.89
N HIS A 268 -13.25 -0.47 -26.08
CA HIS A 268 -14.02 -1.50 -26.80
C HIS A 268 -13.23 -2.02 -28.01
N GLY A 269 -13.21 -3.34 -28.22
CA GLY A 269 -12.51 -4.00 -29.32
C GLY A 269 -10.97 -3.99 -29.18
N ILE A 270 -10.44 -3.52 -28.05
CA ILE A 270 -9.00 -3.34 -27.84
C ILE A 270 -8.21 -4.63 -27.66
N LEU A 271 -8.85 -5.81 -27.62
CA LEU A 271 -8.18 -7.10 -27.82
C LEU A 271 -7.41 -7.15 -29.15
N ALA A 272 -7.80 -6.35 -30.16
CA ALA A 272 -7.05 -6.20 -31.41
C ALA A 272 -5.61 -5.67 -31.24
N GLU A 273 -5.29 -4.96 -30.14
CA GLU A 273 -3.93 -4.50 -29.84
C GLU A 273 -3.04 -5.60 -29.22
N LEU A 274 -3.59 -6.78 -28.87
CA LEU A 274 -2.85 -7.87 -28.21
C LEU A 274 -1.55 -8.28 -28.94
N PRO A 275 -1.49 -8.45 -30.27
CA PRO A 275 -0.26 -8.87 -30.94
C PRO A 275 0.86 -7.83 -30.82
N ARG A 276 0.52 -6.54 -30.93
CA ARG A 276 1.43 -5.41 -30.70
C ARG A 276 1.91 -5.36 -29.26
N ILE A 277 0.99 -5.49 -28.30
CA ILE A 277 1.32 -5.52 -26.87
C ILE A 277 2.29 -6.69 -26.58
N VAL A 278 2.07 -7.85 -27.21
CA VAL A 278 2.99 -9.00 -27.12
C VAL A 278 4.37 -8.71 -27.72
N GLN A 279 4.48 -7.89 -28.76
CA GLN A 279 5.76 -7.43 -29.33
C GLN A 279 6.49 -6.41 -28.43
N ASP A 280 5.74 -5.54 -27.74
CA ASP A 280 6.28 -4.54 -26.80
C ASP A 280 6.75 -5.18 -25.45
N VAL A 281 6.29 -6.39 -25.12
CA VAL A 281 6.64 -7.12 -23.88
C VAL A 281 8.03 -7.78 -23.98
N PRO A 282 8.84 -7.79 -22.91
CA PRO A 282 10.16 -8.44 -22.90
C PRO A 282 10.17 -9.87 -23.45
N GLY A 283 11.02 -10.12 -24.46
CA GLY A 283 11.09 -11.39 -25.19
C GLY A 283 10.22 -11.45 -26.46
N ALA A 284 9.28 -10.52 -26.65
CA ALA A 284 8.41 -10.39 -27.82
C ALA A 284 7.64 -11.68 -28.21
N GLY A 285 7.44 -12.60 -27.26
CA GLY A 285 6.85 -13.92 -27.52
C GLY A 285 7.74 -14.90 -28.30
N ALA A 286 9.04 -14.62 -28.47
CA ALA A 286 9.97 -15.46 -29.24
C ALA A 286 10.10 -16.89 -28.69
N GLY A 287 10.02 -17.06 -27.37
CA GLY A 287 9.97 -18.37 -26.70
C GLY A 287 8.63 -19.09 -26.86
N GLY A 288 7.66 -18.49 -27.56
CA GLY A 288 6.27 -18.92 -27.72
C GLY A 288 5.30 -18.09 -26.87
N VAL A 289 4.00 -18.19 -27.18
CA VAL A 289 2.92 -17.52 -26.44
C VAL A 289 1.90 -18.56 -25.97
N ALA A 290 1.58 -18.59 -24.68
CA ALA A 290 0.59 -19.49 -24.11
C ALA A 290 -0.72 -18.74 -23.74
N VAL A 291 -1.78 -18.95 -24.51
CA VAL A 291 -3.11 -18.33 -24.27
C VAL A 291 -3.93 -19.24 -23.36
N ILE A 292 -3.95 -18.94 -22.06
CA ILE A 292 -4.72 -19.66 -21.05
C ILE A 292 -6.10 -19.01 -20.94
N HIS A 293 -7.16 -19.75 -21.25
CA HIS A 293 -8.52 -19.19 -21.33
C HIS A 293 -9.58 -19.99 -20.58
N ALA A 294 -10.58 -19.28 -20.03
CA ALA A 294 -11.82 -19.92 -19.56
C ALA A 294 -12.53 -20.62 -20.73
N LYS A 295 -13.18 -21.74 -20.45
CA LYS A 295 -13.87 -22.55 -21.47
C LYS A 295 -14.99 -21.77 -22.18
N ALA A 296 -15.71 -20.92 -21.47
CA ALA A 296 -16.73 -20.03 -22.06
C ALA A 296 -16.18 -19.08 -23.16
N LEU A 297 -14.85 -18.88 -23.25
CA LEU A 297 -14.21 -17.90 -24.14
C LEU A 297 -13.49 -18.55 -25.33
N ALA A 298 -13.76 -19.81 -25.64
CA ALA A 298 -13.03 -20.57 -26.66
C ALA A 298 -12.93 -19.89 -28.03
N ASP A 299 -13.95 -19.12 -28.47
CA ASP A 299 -13.91 -18.37 -29.73
C ASP A 299 -13.08 -17.09 -29.68
N ARG A 300 -13.16 -16.31 -28.59
CA ARG A 300 -12.26 -15.15 -28.38
C ARG A 300 -10.81 -15.62 -28.26
N ALA A 301 -10.58 -16.76 -27.62
CA ALA A 301 -9.27 -17.39 -27.52
C ALA A 301 -8.76 -17.91 -28.88
N ARG A 302 -9.62 -18.50 -29.73
CA ARG A 302 -9.30 -18.83 -31.14
C ARG A 302 -8.92 -17.59 -31.95
N ALA A 303 -9.64 -16.48 -31.78
CA ALA A 303 -9.33 -15.22 -32.46
C ALA A 303 -7.96 -14.65 -32.03
N ALA A 304 -7.67 -14.66 -30.73
CA ALA A 304 -6.36 -14.27 -30.20
C ALA A 304 -5.23 -15.18 -30.70
N GLU A 305 -5.46 -16.50 -30.74
CA GLU A 305 -4.53 -17.49 -31.29
C GLU A 305 -4.23 -17.22 -32.78
N ALA A 306 -5.25 -16.93 -33.59
CA ALA A 306 -5.09 -16.58 -34.99
C ALA A 306 -4.34 -15.25 -35.21
N ALA A 307 -4.68 -14.20 -34.46
CA ALA A 307 -4.04 -12.89 -34.56
C ALA A 307 -2.55 -12.93 -34.18
N LEU A 308 -2.19 -13.65 -33.10
CA LEU A 308 -0.81 -13.85 -32.71
C LEU A 308 -0.03 -14.72 -33.71
N THR A 309 -0.68 -15.74 -34.29
CA THR A 309 -0.06 -16.59 -35.33
C THR A 309 0.19 -15.81 -36.64
N ALA A 310 -0.64 -14.79 -36.96
CA ALA A 310 -0.44 -13.94 -38.13
C ALA A 310 0.85 -13.11 -38.05
N GLU A 311 1.25 -12.67 -36.84
CA GLU A 311 2.56 -12.04 -36.56
C GLU A 311 3.74 -13.05 -36.56
N GLY A 312 3.51 -14.30 -37.00
CA GLY A 312 4.52 -15.36 -37.05
C GLY A 312 4.85 -15.99 -35.69
N LEU A 313 4.12 -15.63 -34.63
CA LEU A 313 4.37 -16.16 -33.28
C LEU A 313 3.89 -17.61 -33.16
N ARG A 314 4.63 -18.40 -32.38
CA ARG A 314 4.29 -19.78 -32.07
C ARG A 314 3.35 -19.79 -30.86
N VAL A 315 2.07 -20.08 -31.08
CA VAL A 315 1.01 -20.03 -30.05
C VAL A 315 0.66 -21.43 -29.52
N LEU A 316 0.29 -21.49 -28.23
CA LEU A 316 -0.35 -22.62 -27.56
C LEU A 316 -1.61 -22.13 -26.85
N ARG A 317 -2.79 -22.51 -27.31
CA ARG A 317 -4.03 -22.26 -26.58
C ARG A 317 -4.33 -23.37 -25.57
N LEU A 318 -4.66 -22.99 -24.33
CA LEU A 318 -4.94 -23.87 -23.19
C LEU A 318 -6.29 -23.50 -22.56
N GLU A 319 -7.28 -24.38 -22.73
CA GLU A 319 -8.56 -24.28 -22.03
C GLU A 319 -8.40 -24.70 -20.56
N VAL A 320 -9.00 -23.94 -19.65
CA VAL A 320 -9.14 -24.26 -18.23
C VAL A 320 -10.63 -24.23 -17.80
N PRO A 321 -11.02 -24.92 -16.71
CA PRO A 321 -12.39 -24.86 -16.20
C PRO A 321 -12.85 -23.43 -15.89
N ASP A 322 -14.15 -23.17 -15.96
CA ASP A 322 -14.72 -21.86 -15.63
C ASP A 322 -14.77 -21.63 -14.11
N GLY A 323 -14.64 -20.36 -13.69
CA GLY A 323 -14.71 -19.94 -12.28
C GLY A 323 -13.66 -20.56 -11.37
N GLU A 324 -13.98 -20.70 -10.08
CA GLU A 324 -13.08 -21.23 -9.04
C GLU A 324 -12.58 -22.66 -9.31
N ALA A 325 -13.23 -23.41 -10.22
CA ALA A 325 -12.74 -24.71 -10.66
C ALA A 325 -11.38 -24.62 -11.38
N ALA A 326 -11.04 -23.46 -11.96
CA ALA A 326 -9.73 -23.15 -12.53
C ALA A 326 -8.61 -23.20 -11.48
N LYS A 327 -8.87 -22.66 -10.27
CA LYS A 327 -7.83 -22.37 -9.26
C LYS A 327 -7.28 -23.60 -8.54
N LYS A 328 -7.82 -24.79 -8.79
CA LYS A 328 -7.39 -26.03 -8.13
C LYS A 328 -5.96 -26.37 -8.55
N ALA A 329 -5.06 -26.64 -7.60
CA ALA A 329 -3.62 -26.87 -7.83
C ALA A 329 -3.30 -27.81 -9.03
N ARG A 330 -4.06 -28.89 -9.22
CA ARG A 330 -3.94 -29.84 -10.35
C ARG A 330 -4.09 -29.21 -11.76
N VAL A 331 -4.71 -28.03 -11.85
CA VAL A 331 -4.85 -27.28 -13.11
C VAL A 331 -3.58 -26.49 -13.38
N ALA A 332 -2.92 -25.94 -12.35
CA ALA A 332 -1.58 -25.33 -12.50
C ALA A 332 -0.53 -26.38 -12.88
N GLU A 333 -0.62 -27.58 -12.29
CA GLU A 333 0.18 -28.76 -12.68
C GLU A 333 0.02 -29.10 -14.16
N TYR A 334 -1.21 -29.29 -14.64
CA TYR A 334 -1.53 -29.47 -16.06
C TYR A 334 -0.97 -28.34 -16.94
N LEU A 335 -1.09 -27.08 -16.52
CA LEU A 335 -0.53 -25.95 -17.27
C LEU A 335 0.99 -26.09 -17.38
N TRP A 336 1.72 -26.34 -16.31
CA TRP A 336 3.18 -26.52 -16.34
C TRP A 336 3.62 -27.70 -17.24
N GLU A 337 2.92 -28.84 -17.21
CA GLU A 337 3.20 -29.96 -18.12
C GLU A 337 3.03 -29.56 -19.60
N ARG A 338 1.98 -28.78 -19.91
CA ARG A 338 1.69 -28.31 -21.26
C ARG A 338 2.67 -27.24 -21.74
N LEU A 339 3.08 -26.32 -20.86
CA LEU A 339 4.15 -25.36 -21.15
C LEU A 339 5.50 -26.05 -21.40
N GLY A 340 5.81 -27.12 -20.65
CA GLY A 340 7.00 -27.94 -20.85
C GLY A 340 6.98 -28.72 -22.16
N SER A 341 5.86 -29.38 -22.46
CA SER A 341 5.66 -30.13 -23.71
C SER A 341 5.74 -29.22 -24.94
N PHE A 342 5.19 -28.01 -24.84
CA PHE A 342 5.29 -26.97 -25.86
C PHE A 342 6.66 -26.28 -25.91
N ARG A 343 7.51 -26.46 -24.90
CA ARG A 343 8.79 -25.74 -24.75
C ARG A 343 8.58 -24.22 -24.78
N LEU A 344 7.80 -23.69 -23.84
CA LEU A 344 7.70 -22.25 -23.63
C LEU A 344 9.02 -21.73 -23.02
N GLY A 345 9.71 -20.84 -23.74
CA GLY A 345 11.00 -20.26 -23.34
C GLY A 345 10.91 -19.20 -22.22
N ARG A 346 12.07 -18.65 -21.81
CA ARG A 346 12.14 -17.49 -20.87
C ARG A 346 11.77 -16.18 -21.54
N ASP A 347 11.94 -16.16 -22.85
CA ASP A 347 11.58 -15.19 -23.88
C ASP A 347 10.17 -15.45 -24.46
N GLY A 348 9.45 -16.43 -23.91
CA GLY A 348 8.02 -16.63 -24.16
C GLY A 348 7.18 -15.95 -23.08
N LEU A 349 5.86 -15.88 -23.29
CA LEU A 349 4.94 -15.25 -22.34
C LEU A 349 3.60 -15.98 -22.22
N VAL A 350 2.85 -15.64 -21.19
CA VAL A 350 1.48 -16.11 -20.94
C VAL A 350 0.47 -15.00 -21.24
N VAL A 351 -0.69 -15.36 -21.80
CA VAL A 351 -1.87 -14.49 -21.90
C VAL A 351 -2.99 -15.13 -21.08
N GLY A 352 -3.49 -14.45 -20.05
CA GLY A 352 -4.61 -14.91 -19.22
C GLY A 352 -5.92 -14.28 -19.69
N LEU A 353 -6.80 -15.06 -20.31
CA LEU A 353 -8.06 -14.59 -20.91
C LEU A 353 -9.27 -15.16 -20.15
N GLY A 354 -9.84 -14.36 -19.24
CA GLY A 354 -10.99 -14.79 -18.44
C GLY A 354 -11.34 -13.89 -17.25
N GLY A 355 -12.20 -14.39 -16.36
CA GLY A 355 -12.47 -13.75 -15.07
C GLY A 355 -11.33 -13.92 -14.07
N GLY A 356 -11.50 -13.38 -12.86
CA GLY A 356 -10.46 -13.32 -11.81
C GLY A 356 -9.77 -14.67 -11.54
N ALA A 357 -10.54 -15.76 -11.47
CA ALA A 357 -10.01 -17.11 -11.28
C ALA A 357 -9.09 -17.59 -12.41
N THR A 358 -9.33 -17.17 -13.65
CA THR A 358 -8.47 -17.47 -14.80
C THR A 358 -7.22 -16.59 -14.82
N THR A 359 -7.35 -15.30 -14.50
CA THR A 359 -6.21 -14.37 -14.44
C THR A 359 -5.27 -14.69 -13.27
N ASP A 360 -5.81 -15.10 -12.11
CA ASP A 360 -5.06 -15.59 -10.95
C ASP A 360 -4.21 -16.81 -11.32
N LEU A 361 -4.85 -17.82 -11.93
CA LEU A 361 -4.21 -19.07 -12.35
C LEU A 361 -3.13 -18.83 -13.42
N ALA A 362 -3.45 -18.05 -14.46
CA ALA A 362 -2.52 -17.74 -15.54
C ALA A 362 -1.32 -16.92 -15.04
N GLY A 363 -1.56 -15.96 -14.15
CA GLY A 363 -0.52 -15.18 -13.49
C GLY A 363 0.36 -16.04 -12.58
N PHE A 364 -0.21 -16.96 -11.82
CA PHE A 364 0.56 -17.87 -10.95
C PHE A 364 1.38 -18.87 -11.77
N ALA A 365 0.82 -19.40 -12.86
CA ALA A 365 1.54 -20.24 -13.81
C ALA A 365 2.73 -19.49 -14.45
N ALA A 366 2.55 -18.22 -14.84
CA ALA A 366 3.61 -17.38 -15.37
C ALA A 366 4.69 -17.03 -14.33
N ALA A 367 4.30 -16.75 -13.08
CA ALA A 367 5.22 -16.44 -11.97
C ALA A 367 6.14 -17.62 -11.63
N THR A 368 5.61 -18.84 -11.75
CA THR A 368 6.31 -20.08 -11.36
C THR A 368 7.05 -20.74 -12.52
N TRP A 369 6.53 -20.65 -13.75
CA TRP A 369 7.17 -21.23 -14.94
C TRP A 369 8.57 -20.64 -15.15
N LEU A 370 9.59 -21.51 -15.18
CA LEU A 370 11.02 -21.14 -15.26
C LEU A 370 11.53 -20.14 -14.19
N ARG A 371 10.77 -19.93 -13.10
CA ARG A 371 10.93 -18.86 -12.08
C ARG A 371 10.56 -17.44 -12.57
N GLY A 372 9.59 -17.35 -13.48
CA GLY A 372 9.04 -16.09 -13.98
C GLY A 372 9.18 -15.98 -15.50
N VAL A 373 8.03 -15.84 -16.16
CA VAL A 373 7.88 -15.30 -17.53
C VAL A 373 6.85 -14.16 -17.52
N PRO A 374 6.86 -13.23 -18.49
CA PRO A 374 5.86 -12.18 -18.58
C PRO A 374 4.43 -12.73 -18.71
N VAL A 375 3.46 -11.98 -18.20
CA VAL A 375 2.03 -12.25 -18.38
C VAL A 375 1.29 -11.00 -18.84
N VAL A 376 0.44 -11.16 -19.86
CA VAL A 376 -0.56 -10.15 -20.26
C VAL A 376 -1.92 -10.64 -19.77
N GLN A 377 -2.66 -9.81 -19.04
CA GLN A 377 -3.98 -10.17 -18.53
C GLN A 377 -5.06 -9.55 -19.43
N VAL A 378 -6.05 -10.34 -19.83
CA VAL A 378 -7.24 -9.91 -20.58
C VAL A 378 -8.47 -10.25 -19.73
N PRO A 379 -8.78 -9.44 -18.70
CA PRO A 379 -9.94 -9.66 -17.84
C PRO A 379 -11.25 -9.54 -18.61
N THR A 380 -12.14 -10.52 -18.45
CA THR A 380 -13.45 -10.58 -19.15
C THR A 380 -14.67 -10.50 -18.22
N THR A 381 -14.48 -10.10 -16.97
CA THR A 381 -15.57 -9.76 -16.05
C THR A 381 -15.27 -8.40 -15.41
N LEU A 382 -16.30 -7.62 -15.07
CA LEU A 382 -16.10 -6.29 -14.49
C LEU A 382 -15.23 -6.36 -13.21
N LEU A 383 -15.51 -7.32 -12.33
CA LEU A 383 -14.71 -7.65 -11.14
C LEU A 383 -13.23 -7.91 -11.48
N ALA A 384 -12.94 -8.62 -12.58
CA ALA A 384 -11.57 -8.88 -12.99
C ALA A 384 -10.88 -7.65 -13.59
N MET A 385 -11.62 -6.78 -14.27
CA MET A 385 -11.10 -5.53 -14.87
C MET A 385 -10.72 -4.52 -13.79
N VAL A 386 -11.59 -4.27 -12.82
CA VAL A 386 -11.37 -3.23 -11.80
C VAL A 386 -10.54 -3.71 -10.62
N ASP A 387 -10.65 -5.00 -10.25
CA ASP A 387 -9.84 -5.60 -9.20
C ASP A 387 -8.85 -6.64 -9.73
N ALA A 388 -9.27 -7.88 -10.00
CA ALA A 388 -8.35 -9.03 -9.92
C ALA A 388 -7.11 -8.97 -10.84
N ALA A 389 -7.26 -8.51 -12.09
CA ALA A 389 -6.13 -8.41 -13.03
C ALA A 389 -5.12 -7.30 -12.69
N VAL A 390 -5.51 -6.33 -11.85
CA VAL A 390 -4.68 -5.18 -11.48
C VAL A 390 -3.95 -5.44 -10.16
N GLY A 391 -2.63 -5.31 -10.21
CA GLY A 391 -1.76 -5.33 -9.03
C GLY A 391 -1.18 -6.68 -8.66
N GLY A 392 -1.11 -7.63 -9.61
CA GLY A 392 -0.17 -8.76 -9.57
C GLY A 392 -0.29 -9.71 -8.38
N LYS A 393 -1.39 -9.69 -7.61
CA LYS A 393 -1.72 -10.82 -6.74
C LYS A 393 -2.14 -11.95 -7.68
N THR A 394 -1.55 -13.13 -7.50
CA THR A 394 -1.83 -14.32 -8.31
C THR A 394 -1.81 -15.54 -7.40
N GLY A 395 -2.61 -16.57 -7.67
CA GLY A 395 -2.64 -17.73 -6.79
C GLY A 395 -3.59 -18.85 -7.17
N ILE A 396 -3.56 -19.87 -6.33
CA ILE A 396 -4.32 -21.11 -6.45
C ILE A 396 -4.91 -21.52 -5.11
N ASP A 397 -5.97 -22.32 -5.19
CA ASP A 397 -6.71 -22.83 -4.06
C ASP A 397 -6.27 -24.26 -3.74
N THR A 398 -6.22 -24.55 -2.43
CA THR A 398 -5.77 -25.83 -1.88
C THR A 398 -6.78 -26.34 -0.87
N PRO A 399 -6.72 -27.62 -0.45
CA PRO A 399 -7.57 -28.13 0.64
C PRO A 399 -7.42 -27.38 1.97
N ALA A 400 -6.34 -26.61 2.17
CA ALA A 400 -6.16 -25.77 3.34
C ALA A 400 -6.89 -24.41 3.25
N GLY A 401 -7.36 -24.01 2.06
CA GLY A 401 -8.10 -22.76 1.84
C GLY A 401 -7.83 -22.10 0.48
N LYS A 402 -8.65 -21.10 0.17
CA LYS A 402 -8.52 -20.25 -1.03
C LYS A 402 -7.38 -19.25 -0.89
N ASN A 403 -6.73 -18.90 -2.02
CA ASN A 403 -5.70 -17.86 -2.09
C ASN A 403 -4.60 -17.98 -1.01
N LEU A 404 -4.27 -19.19 -0.55
CA LEU A 404 -3.21 -19.43 0.43
C LEU A 404 -1.84 -19.62 -0.22
N VAL A 405 -1.82 -20.19 -1.43
CA VAL A 405 -0.62 -20.39 -2.25
C VAL A 405 -0.69 -19.45 -3.44
N GLY A 406 0.35 -18.65 -3.65
CA GLY A 406 0.35 -17.59 -4.65
C GLY A 406 1.67 -16.84 -4.76
N ALA A 407 1.71 -15.84 -5.63
CA ALA A 407 2.86 -14.99 -5.87
C ALA A 407 2.43 -13.54 -6.15
N PHE A 408 3.31 -12.58 -5.79
CA PHE A 408 3.24 -11.21 -6.27
C PHE A 408 4.00 -11.11 -7.59
N HIS A 409 3.29 -11.18 -8.71
CA HIS A 409 3.83 -11.16 -10.07
C HIS A 409 3.07 -10.13 -10.91
N PRO A 410 3.58 -8.88 -11.02
CA PRO A 410 2.97 -7.85 -11.86
C PRO A 410 2.84 -8.31 -13.32
N PRO A 411 1.69 -8.07 -13.98
CA PRO A 411 1.58 -8.28 -15.41
C PRO A 411 2.45 -7.27 -16.18
N ALA A 412 2.80 -7.58 -17.41
CA ALA A 412 3.49 -6.65 -18.31
C ALA A 412 2.52 -5.68 -19.01
N ALA A 413 1.25 -6.08 -19.15
CA ALA A 413 0.14 -5.23 -19.57
C ALA A 413 -1.21 -5.84 -19.14
N VAL A 414 -2.25 -5.01 -19.06
CA VAL A 414 -3.65 -5.45 -18.87
C VAL A 414 -4.54 -4.86 -19.98
N ILE A 415 -5.40 -5.68 -20.58
CA ILE A 415 -6.34 -5.29 -21.64
C ILE A 415 -7.77 -5.46 -21.12
N ALA A 416 -8.34 -4.40 -20.56
CA ALA A 416 -9.74 -4.33 -20.14
C ALA A 416 -10.64 -3.99 -21.34
N ASP A 417 -10.82 -4.97 -22.24
CA ASP A 417 -11.73 -4.84 -23.38
C ASP A 417 -13.18 -4.96 -22.92
N LEU A 418 -13.88 -3.84 -22.86
CA LEU A 418 -15.27 -3.71 -22.43
C LEU A 418 -16.24 -4.47 -23.35
N GLU A 419 -15.86 -4.80 -24.60
CA GLU A 419 -16.67 -5.67 -25.46
C GLU A 419 -16.85 -7.08 -24.86
N MET A 420 -15.94 -7.52 -23.99
CA MET A 420 -16.06 -8.79 -23.26
C MET A 420 -17.23 -8.80 -22.27
N LEU A 421 -17.71 -7.62 -21.85
CA LEU A 421 -18.86 -7.49 -20.96
C LEU A 421 -20.21 -7.69 -21.69
N SER A 422 -20.24 -7.59 -23.03
CA SER A 422 -21.46 -7.78 -23.85
C SER A 422 -22.10 -9.16 -23.71
N THR A 423 -21.32 -10.18 -23.35
CA THR A 423 -21.76 -11.56 -23.11
C THR A 423 -21.76 -11.96 -21.63
N LEU A 424 -21.46 -11.02 -20.72
CA LEU A 424 -21.40 -11.28 -19.29
C LEU A 424 -22.83 -11.32 -18.71
N PRO A 425 -23.20 -12.32 -17.88
CA PRO A 425 -24.51 -12.33 -17.24
C PRO A 425 -24.70 -11.08 -16.36
N ALA A 426 -25.87 -10.44 -16.45
CA ALA A 426 -26.13 -9.17 -15.77
C ALA A 426 -25.92 -9.20 -14.23
N ALA A 427 -26.02 -10.38 -13.60
CA ALA A 427 -25.71 -10.56 -12.18
C ALA A 427 -24.19 -10.49 -11.89
N GLU A 428 -23.34 -11.01 -12.78
CA GLU A 428 -21.88 -10.91 -12.66
C GLU A 428 -21.39 -9.49 -12.97
N LEU A 429 -22.04 -8.80 -13.92
CA LEU A 429 -21.81 -7.37 -14.17
C LEU A 429 -22.18 -6.55 -12.94
N ARG A 430 -23.37 -6.76 -12.38
CA ARG A 430 -23.85 -6.10 -11.16
C ARG A 430 -22.92 -6.35 -9.96
N ALA A 431 -22.52 -7.60 -9.72
CA ALA A 431 -21.57 -7.93 -8.66
C ALA A 431 -20.23 -7.18 -8.82
N GLY A 432 -19.74 -7.01 -10.06
CA GLY A 432 -18.54 -6.20 -10.33
C GLY A 432 -18.67 -4.73 -9.88
N LEU A 433 -19.88 -4.17 -9.81
CA LEU A 433 -20.10 -2.81 -9.31
C LEU A 433 -19.87 -2.67 -7.80
N GLY A 434 -19.86 -3.76 -7.02
CA GLY A 434 -19.54 -3.72 -5.59
C GLY A 434 -18.09 -3.24 -5.36
N GLU A 435 -17.16 -3.70 -6.20
CA GLU A 435 -15.77 -3.23 -6.21
C GLU A 435 -15.63 -1.80 -6.76
N VAL A 436 -16.42 -1.45 -7.76
CA VAL A 436 -16.47 -0.08 -8.30
C VAL A 436 -16.87 0.90 -7.20
N ILE A 437 -18.01 0.64 -6.53
CA ILE A 437 -18.54 1.50 -5.46
C ILE A 437 -17.60 1.51 -4.25
N LYS A 438 -16.97 0.38 -3.89
CA LYS A 438 -15.90 0.34 -2.88
C LYS A 438 -14.78 1.34 -3.20
N CYS A 439 -14.31 1.42 -4.45
CA CYS A 439 -13.31 2.40 -4.86
C CYS A 439 -13.80 3.86 -4.68
N GLY A 440 -15.10 4.10 -4.87
CA GLY A 440 -15.71 5.40 -4.62
C GLY A 440 -15.76 5.78 -3.14
N LEU A 441 -16.17 4.84 -2.30
CA LEU A 441 -16.25 5.00 -0.85
C LEU A 441 -14.86 5.25 -0.22
N ILE A 442 -13.79 4.60 -0.71
CA ILE A 442 -12.44 4.70 -0.14
C ILE A 442 -11.52 5.75 -0.79
N ALA A 443 -11.84 6.30 -1.97
CA ALA A 443 -10.88 7.14 -2.70
C ALA A 443 -11.44 8.19 -3.67
N ASP A 444 -12.39 7.84 -4.56
CA ASP A 444 -12.88 8.76 -5.61
C ASP A 444 -14.41 8.93 -5.56
N SER A 445 -14.91 9.91 -4.81
CA SER A 445 -16.35 10.15 -4.65
C SER A 445 -17.09 10.39 -5.97
N VAL A 446 -16.40 10.79 -7.05
CA VAL A 446 -16.99 10.96 -8.39
C VAL A 446 -17.52 9.64 -8.97
N ILE A 447 -17.04 8.50 -8.48
CA ILE A 447 -17.66 7.19 -8.73
C ILE A 447 -19.09 7.16 -8.18
N LEU A 448 -19.30 7.63 -6.94
CA LEU A 448 -20.61 7.63 -6.28
C LEU A 448 -21.55 8.63 -6.95
N ASP A 449 -21.05 9.83 -7.27
CA ASP A 449 -21.79 10.86 -8.00
C ASP A 449 -22.37 10.32 -9.32
N ARG A 450 -21.57 9.53 -10.06
CA ARG A 450 -21.97 8.90 -11.33
C ARG A 450 -22.91 7.72 -11.15
N VAL A 451 -22.67 6.87 -10.15
CA VAL A 451 -23.54 5.74 -9.81
C VAL A 451 -24.94 6.18 -9.39
N LEU A 452 -25.06 7.36 -8.77
CA LEU A 452 -26.34 7.94 -8.36
C LEU A 452 -27.02 8.78 -9.45
N ALA A 453 -26.25 9.40 -10.35
CA ALA A 453 -26.78 10.13 -11.49
C ALA A 453 -27.42 9.18 -12.53
N ASP A 454 -26.67 8.14 -12.95
CA ASP A 454 -27.03 7.28 -14.08
C ASP A 454 -26.99 5.76 -13.73
N PRO A 455 -27.76 5.25 -12.73
CA PRO A 455 -27.61 3.87 -12.24
C PRO A 455 -27.91 2.79 -13.29
N ALA A 456 -28.75 3.11 -14.29
CA ALA A 456 -29.06 2.21 -15.39
C ALA A 456 -27.87 2.04 -16.35
N ASP A 457 -27.14 3.12 -16.65
CA ASP A 457 -25.98 3.08 -17.53
C ASP A 457 -24.80 2.34 -16.88
N CYS A 458 -24.70 2.34 -15.55
CA CYS A 458 -23.74 1.50 -14.81
C CYS A 458 -23.92 -0.01 -15.09
N LEU A 459 -25.09 -0.44 -15.56
CA LEU A 459 -25.41 -1.84 -15.91
C LEU A 459 -25.43 -2.09 -17.43
N THR A 460 -25.11 -1.07 -18.24
CA THR A 460 -25.05 -1.13 -19.70
C THR A 460 -23.59 -1.23 -20.14
N TRP A 461 -23.23 -2.35 -20.77
CA TRP A 461 -21.83 -2.74 -21.01
C TRP A 461 -21.05 -1.81 -21.94
N ASP A 462 -21.76 -1.12 -22.83
CA ASP A 462 -21.26 -0.15 -23.82
C ASP A 462 -21.48 1.31 -23.41
N SER A 463 -21.91 1.58 -22.17
CA SER A 463 -22.14 2.96 -21.72
C SER A 463 -20.84 3.73 -21.47
N PRO A 464 -20.78 5.03 -21.82
CA PRO A 464 -19.68 5.91 -21.41
C PRO A 464 -19.55 6.04 -19.89
N VAL A 465 -20.63 5.82 -19.14
CA VAL A 465 -20.63 5.84 -17.67
C VAL A 465 -19.82 4.67 -17.13
N LEU A 466 -20.08 3.45 -17.59
CA LEU A 466 -19.34 2.26 -17.16
C LEU A 466 -17.87 2.35 -17.57
N ALA A 467 -17.57 2.87 -18.77
CA ALA A 467 -16.19 3.10 -19.21
C ALA A 467 -15.44 4.13 -18.33
N ASP A 468 -16.13 5.13 -17.76
CA ASP A 468 -15.53 6.07 -16.78
C ASP A 468 -15.35 5.42 -15.41
N LEU A 469 -16.33 4.66 -14.94
CA LEU A 469 -16.26 3.94 -13.67
C LEU A 469 -15.12 2.92 -13.65
N VAL A 470 -14.96 2.12 -14.72
CA VAL A 470 -13.85 1.17 -14.87
C VAL A 470 -12.50 1.89 -14.82
N ALA A 471 -12.36 3.01 -15.55
CA ALA A 471 -11.12 3.80 -15.52
C ALA A 471 -10.80 4.38 -14.13
N ARG A 472 -11.82 4.86 -13.39
CA ARG A 472 -11.65 5.38 -12.02
C ARG A 472 -11.25 4.31 -11.02
N SER A 473 -11.94 3.16 -11.01
CA SER A 473 -11.61 2.06 -10.09
C SER A 473 -10.19 1.52 -10.36
N ILE A 474 -9.81 1.39 -11.63
CA ILE A 474 -8.44 1.03 -12.02
C ILE A 474 -7.44 2.12 -11.58
N ALA A 475 -7.76 3.41 -11.72
CA ALA A 475 -6.92 4.51 -11.26
C ALA A 475 -6.76 4.58 -9.73
N VAL A 476 -7.80 4.26 -8.95
CA VAL A 476 -7.74 4.09 -7.50
C VAL A 476 -6.81 2.92 -7.14
N LYS A 477 -7.01 1.76 -7.76
CA LYS A 477 -6.21 0.57 -7.48
C LYS A 477 -4.75 0.74 -7.93
N ALA A 478 -4.50 1.39 -9.06
CA ALA A 478 -3.17 1.69 -9.59
C ALA A 478 -2.32 2.54 -8.62
N ALA A 479 -2.92 3.55 -7.97
CA ALA A 479 -2.22 4.39 -7.00
C ALA A 479 -1.77 3.55 -5.79
N VAL A 480 -2.72 2.80 -5.22
CA VAL A 480 -2.51 1.97 -4.04
C VAL A 480 -1.49 0.85 -4.28
N VAL A 481 -1.56 0.20 -5.45
CA VAL A 481 -0.63 -0.85 -5.87
C VAL A 481 0.77 -0.31 -6.17
N GLY A 482 0.86 0.87 -6.79
CA GLY A 482 2.14 1.47 -7.18
C GLY A 482 3.00 1.89 -5.98
N GLU A 483 2.38 2.25 -4.86
CA GLU A 483 3.06 2.51 -3.58
C GLU A 483 3.30 1.25 -2.74
N ASP A 484 2.36 0.30 -2.72
CA ASP A 484 2.42 -0.90 -1.88
C ASP A 484 2.00 -2.18 -2.62
N LEU A 485 2.93 -2.71 -3.42
CA LEU A 485 2.70 -3.96 -4.17
C LEU A 485 2.41 -5.15 -3.25
N THR A 486 3.06 -5.26 -2.09
CA THR A 486 3.06 -6.48 -1.25
C THR A 486 2.09 -6.45 -0.06
N GLU A 487 1.23 -5.43 0.05
CA GLU A 487 0.23 -5.29 1.13
C GLU A 487 0.86 -5.17 2.53
N ALA A 488 1.96 -4.44 2.60
CA ALA A 488 2.69 -4.15 3.83
C ALA A 488 2.28 -2.84 4.52
N GLY A 489 1.52 -1.97 3.84
CA GLY A 489 1.29 -0.58 4.22
C GLY A 489 -0.02 -0.01 3.70
N LEU A 490 -0.01 0.65 2.53
CA LEU A 490 -1.19 1.34 1.99
C LEU A 490 -2.28 0.38 1.49
N ARG A 491 -1.90 -0.73 0.86
CA ARG A 491 -2.81 -1.63 0.12
C ARG A 491 -3.81 -2.37 1.00
N GLU A 492 -3.59 -2.36 2.32
CA GLU A 492 -4.58 -2.78 3.32
C GLU A 492 -5.95 -2.09 3.12
N VAL A 493 -6.01 -0.82 2.67
CA VAL A 493 -7.29 -0.08 2.50
C VAL A 493 -8.23 -0.66 1.43
N LEU A 494 -7.72 -1.43 0.47
CA LEU A 494 -8.57 -2.11 -0.51
C LEU A 494 -9.44 -3.21 0.12
N ASN A 495 -9.13 -3.62 1.36
CA ASN A 495 -9.90 -4.59 2.12
C ASN A 495 -11.11 -3.97 2.85
N TYR A 496 -11.56 -2.75 2.47
CA TYR A 496 -12.80 -2.18 3.00
C TYR A 496 -13.99 -3.13 2.72
N GLY A 497 -14.80 -3.38 3.75
CA GLY A 497 -15.85 -4.39 3.77
C GLY A 497 -15.40 -5.87 3.70
N HIS A 498 -14.17 -6.18 3.26
CA HIS A 498 -13.75 -7.55 2.92
C HIS A 498 -13.74 -8.51 4.10
N THR A 499 -13.48 -8.03 5.31
CA THR A 499 -13.48 -8.88 6.51
C THR A 499 -14.85 -9.55 6.72
N TYR A 500 -15.95 -8.82 6.52
CA TYR A 500 -17.30 -9.38 6.61
C TYR A 500 -17.73 -10.08 5.32
N ALA A 501 -17.28 -9.59 4.15
CA ALA A 501 -17.54 -10.26 2.86
C ALA A 501 -16.99 -11.70 2.83
N HIS A 502 -15.72 -11.89 3.21
CA HIS A 502 -15.11 -13.22 3.34
C HIS A 502 -15.84 -14.11 4.35
N ALA A 503 -16.46 -13.52 5.38
CA ALA A 503 -17.26 -14.25 6.35
C ALA A 503 -18.58 -14.74 5.73
N ILE A 504 -19.33 -13.88 5.03
CA ILE A 504 -20.51 -14.27 4.24
C ILE A 504 -20.15 -15.37 3.25
N GLU A 505 -19.11 -15.17 2.44
CA GLU A 505 -18.63 -16.16 1.46
C GLU A 505 -18.32 -17.51 2.12
N LYS A 506 -17.65 -17.53 3.28
CA LYS A 506 -17.32 -18.77 4.00
C LYS A 506 -18.55 -19.45 4.61
N VAL A 507 -19.49 -18.72 5.24
CA VAL A 507 -20.67 -19.33 5.90
C VAL A 507 -21.83 -19.65 4.95
N THR A 508 -21.70 -19.31 3.67
CA THR A 508 -22.64 -19.63 2.59
C THR A 508 -22.07 -20.63 1.57
N ASP A 509 -20.95 -21.30 1.89
CA ASP A 509 -20.23 -22.22 0.99
C ASP A 509 -19.90 -21.62 -0.39
N TYR A 510 -19.62 -20.31 -0.43
CA TYR A 510 -19.34 -19.50 -1.62
C TYR A 510 -20.49 -19.47 -2.65
N SER A 511 -21.73 -19.57 -2.19
CA SER A 511 -22.92 -19.41 -3.04
C SER A 511 -23.26 -17.95 -3.37
N TRP A 512 -22.89 -17.01 -2.48
CA TRP A 512 -22.93 -15.57 -2.73
C TRP A 512 -21.79 -15.13 -3.67
N ARG A 513 -22.02 -14.15 -4.56
CA ARG A 513 -20.93 -13.58 -5.36
C ARG A 513 -20.07 -12.67 -4.50
N HIS A 514 -18.77 -12.68 -4.75
CA HIS A 514 -17.80 -11.87 -4.01
C HIS A 514 -18.21 -10.39 -3.91
N GLY A 515 -18.61 -9.76 -5.03
CA GLY A 515 -19.05 -8.37 -5.06
C GLY A 515 -20.39 -8.08 -4.34
N GLU A 516 -21.28 -9.07 -4.25
CA GLU A 516 -22.51 -8.98 -3.45
C GLU A 516 -22.18 -9.05 -1.95
N ALA A 517 -21.27 -9.95 -1.56
CA ALA A 517 -20.76 -10.02 -0.19
C ALA A 517 -19.95 -8.76 0.21
N VAL A 518 -19.18 -8.18 -0.72
CA VAL A 518 -18.46 -6.91 -0.52
C VAL A 518 -19.41 -5.74 -0.36
N ALA A 519 -20.54 -5.70 -1.08
CA ALA A 519 -21.57 -4.68 -0.89
C ALA A 519 -22.12 -4.68 0.55
N VAL A 520 -22.59 -5.83 1.05
CA VAL A 520 -23.04 -5.98 2.44
C VAL A 520 -21.90 -5.70 3.43
N GLY A 521 -20.68 -6.14 3.12
CA GLY A 521 -19.50 -5.89 3.95
C GLY A 521 -19.14 -4.41 4.08
N CYS A 522 -19.29 -3.61 3.02
CA CYS A 522 -19.11 -2.16 3.06
C CYS A 522 -20.16 -1.50 3.96
N VAL A 523 -21.42 -1.93 3.87
CA VAL A 523 -22.49 -1.45 4.77
C VAL A 523 -22.18 -1.83 6.22
N PHE A 524 -21.82 -3.07 6.52
CA PHE A 524 -21.41 -3.51 7.87
C PHE A 524 -20.24 -2.67 8.44
N ALA A 525 -19.24 -2.34 7.61
CA ALA A 525 -18.13 -1.48 8.02
C ALA A 525 -18.56 -0.01 8.25
N ALA A 526 -19.52 0.50 7.49
CA ALA A 526 -20.11 1.82 7.70
C ALA A 526 -21.00 1.87 8.97
N GLU A 527 -21.79 0.83 9.23
CA GLU A 527 -22.61 0.67 10.44
C GLU A 527 -21.73 0.66 11.71
N ILE A 528 -20.55 0.01 11.66
CA ILE A 528 -19.54 0.10 12.74
C ILE A 528 -19.01 1.52 12.89
N ALA A 529 -18.57 2.15 11.80
CA ALA A 529 -17.99 3.49 11.82
C ALA A 529 -18.98 4.56 12.32
N HIS A 530 -20.27 4.39 12.01
CA HIS A 530 -21.35 5.25 12.49
C HIS A 530 -21.61 5.10 13.99
N ARG A 531 -21.69 3.86 14.51
CA ARG A 531 -21.85 3.59 15.96
C ARG A 531 -20.66 4.06 16.79
N ASN A 532 -19.45 4.10 16.21
CA ASN A 532 -18.26 4.67 16.84
C ASN A 532 -18.20 6.21 16.74
N GLY A 533 -19.18 6.87 16.10
CA GLY A 533 -19.20 8.33 15.92
C GLY A 533 -18.23 8.87 14.86
N SER A 534 -17.48 8.01 14.16
CA SER A 534 -16.56 8.41 13.07
C SER A 534 -17.29 8.82 11.78
N LEU A 535 -18.42 8.17 11.46
CA LEU A 535 -19.13 8.34 10.19
C LEU A 535 -20.53 8.95 10.42
N SER A 536 -20.95 9.87 9.56
CA SER A 536 -22.28 10.49 9.67
C SER A 536 -23.41 9.57 9.21
N SER A 537 -24.63 9.86 9.66
CA SER A 537 -25.88 9.25 9.16
C SER A 537 -25.98 9.33 7.64
N ASP A 538 -25.63 10.49 7.10
CA ASP A 538 -25.79 10.83 5.69
C ASP A 538 -24.78 10.07 4.84
N ALA A 539 -23.55 9.89 5.35
CA ALA A 539 -22.55 9.03 4.73
C ALA A 539 -22.95 7.55 4.79
N LEU A 540 -23.52 7.07 5.90
CA LEU A 540 -24.06 5.70 6.00
C LEU A 540 -25.24 5.49 5.01
N ALA A 541 -26.15 6.46 4.90
CA ALA A 541 -27.23 6.45 3.92
C ALA A 541 -26.67 6.42 2.48
N LEU A 542 -25.64 7.20 2.19
CA LEU A 542 -24.95 7.22 0.89
C LEU A 542 -24.33 5.85 0.52
N HIS A 543 -23.80 5.08 1.48
CA HIS A 543 -23.34 3.72 1.23
C HIS A 543 -24.49 2.83 0.74
N ARG A 544 -25.62 2.84 1.48
CA ARG A 544 -26.80 2.04 1.14
C ARG A 544 -27.39 2.46 -0.20
N GLN A 545 -27.63 3.76 -0.40
CA GLN A 545 -28.20 4.31 -1.63
C GLN A 545 -27.35 4.02 -2.87
N SER A 546 -26.02 4.14 -2.78
CA SER A 546 -25.13 3.87 -3.92
C SER A 546 -25.16 2.40 -4.36
N LEU A 547 -25.25 1.47 -3.40
CA LEU A 547 -25.34 0.03 -3.68
C LEU A 547 -26.74 -0.36 -4.18
N GLU A 548 -27.79 0.15 -3.52
CA GLU A 548 -29.18 -0.13 -3.86
C GLU A 548 -29.59 0.45 -5.22
N SER A 549 -29.04 1.60 -5.65
CA SER A 549 -29.35 2.20 -6.96
C SER A 549 -29.00 1.29 -8.14
N VAL A 550 -27.93 0.51 -8.02
CA VAL A 550 -27.51 -0.51 -9.00
C VAL A 550 -27.99 -1.92 -8.62
N GLY A 551 -28.84 -2.05 -7.60
CA GLY A 551 -29.47 -3.30 -7.16
C GLY A 551 -28.53 -4.29 -6.46
N LEU A 552 -27.43 -3.83 -5.86
CA LEU A 552 -26.60 -4.67 -4.99
C LEU A 552 -27.25 -4.85 -3.61
N PRO A 553 -27.03 -6.00 -2.94
CA PRO A 553 -27.57 -6.22 -1.60
C PRO A 553 -26.83 -5.39 -0.55
N THR A 554 -27.60 -4.74 0.32
CA THR A 554 -27.13 -4.00 1.52
C THR A 554 -27.52 -4.70 2.82
N ARG A 555 -28.03 -5.94 2.70
CA ARG A 555 -28.47 -6.83 3.77
C ARG A 555 -28.11 -8.29 3.44
N PHE A 556 -27.97 -9.12 4.47
CA PHE A 556 -27.72 -10.56 4.39
C PHE A 556 -28.65 -11.30 5.38
N PRO A 557 -29.93 -11.52 5.04
CA PRO A 557 -30.90 -12.14 5.95
C PRO A 557 -30.51 -13.56 6.39
N GLU A 558 -29.82 -14.32 5.54
CA GLU A 558 -29.35 -15.69 5.86
C GLU A 558 -28.22 -15.72 6.91
N GLY A 559 -27.81 -14.55 7.42
CA GLY A 559 -26.93 -14.40 8.58
C GLY A 559 -27.67 -14.25 9.92
N GLU A 560 -29.00 -14.08 9.94
CA GLU A 560 -29.75 -13.91 11.20
C GLU A 560 -29.52 -15.10 12.15
N GLY A 561 -29.15 -14.81 13.41
CA GLY A 561 -28.80 -15.82 14.41
C GLY A 561 -27.43 -16.50 14.22
N ARG A 562 -26.68 -16.21 13.15
CA ARG A 562 -25.40 -16.85 12.80
C ARG A 562 -24.17 -16.03 13.18
N TRP A 563 -24.30 -15.14 14.17
CA TRP A 563 -23.23 -14.24 14.61
C TRP A 563 -21.92 -14.97 14.92
N GLU A 564 -21.97 -16.05 15.71
CA GLU A 564 -20.75 -16.79 16.10
C GLU A 564 -20.04 -17.46 14.91
N GLU A 565 -20.78 -17.97 13.91
CA GLU A 565 -20.17 -18.53 12.69
C GLU A 565 -19.45 -17.46 11.88
N LEU A 566 -20.08 -16.29 11.71
CA LEU A 566 -19.50 -15.14 11.00
C LEU A 566 -18.30 -14.55 11.76
N LYS A 567 -18.36 -14.51 13.09
CA LYS A 567 -17.29 -14.09 14.00
C LYS A 567 -16.09 -15.05 13.94
N GLU A 568 -16.31 -16.37 13.97
CA GLU A 568 -15.24 -17.35 13.76
C GLU A 568 -14.65 -17.22 12.35
N ALA A 569 -15.48 -17.02 11.33
CA ALA A 569 -15.03 -16.76 9.97
C ALA A 569 -14.12 -15.51 9.88
N MET A 570 -14.54 -14.38 10.44
CA MET A 570 -13.74 -13.14 10.52
C MET A 570 -12.43 -13.35 11.29
N MET A 571 -12.47 -14.10 12.39
CA MET A 571 -11.28 -14.40 13.21
C MET A 571 -10.31 -15.39 12.54
N SER A 572 -10.77 -16.13 11.52
CA SER A 572 -9.91 -16.99 10.69
C SER A 572 -9.24 -16.26 9.51
N ASP A 573 -9.52 -14.97 9.29
CA ASP A 573 -8.90 -14.17 8.24
C ASP A 573 -7.44 -13.76 8.61
N LYS A 574 -6.57 -13.70 7.59
CA LYS A 574 -5.14 -13.36 7.69
C LYS A 574 -4.83 -12.02 8.36
N LYS A 575 -5.83 -11.15 8.56
CA LYS A 575 -5.70 -9.83 9.21
C LYS A 575 -5.59 -9.88 10.74
N VAL A 576 -5.91 -11.00 11.40
CA VAL A 576 -5.76 -11.13 12.86
C VAL A 576 -4.28 -11.18 13.25
N ARG A 577 -3.86 -10.27 14.13
CA ARG A 577 -2.51 -10.29 14.75
C ARG A 577 -2.65 -10.19 16.27
N GLY A 578 -2.01 -11.10 17.00
CA GLY A 578 -2.10 -11.14 18.47
C GLY A 578 -3.50 -11.37 19.01
N GLY A 579 -4.35 -12.12 18.30
CA GLY A 579 -5.72 -12.44 18.72
C GLY A 579 -6.72 -11.29 18.62
N ARG A 580 -6.37 -10.14 18.00
CA ARG A 580 -7.28 -9.00 17.80
C ARG A 580 -7.59 -8.80 16.32
N LEU A 581 -8.88 -8.67 16.00
CA LEU A 581 -9.35 -8.40 14.65
C LEU A 581 -8.99 -6.97 14.22
N ARG A 582 -8.66 -6.80 12.94
CA ARG A 582 -8.39 -5.51 12.31
C ARG A 582 -9.42 -5.23 11.22
N LEU A 583 -9.86 -3.98 11.15
CA LEU A 583 -10.85 -3.51 10.19
C LEU A 583 -10.33 -2.28 9.46
N VAL A 584 -10.69 -2.18 8.18
CA VAL A 584 -10.69 -0.90 7.46
C VAL A 584 -12.07 -0.30 7.68
N LEU A 585 -12.12 0.91 8.22
CA LEU A 585 -13.32 1.71 8.42
C LEU A 585 -13.18 3.03 7.63
N LEU A 586 -14.19 3.92 7.69
CA LEU A 586 -14.12 5.27 7.15
C LEU A 586 -14.33 6.30 8.27
N ASP A 587 -13.54 7.37 8.28
CA ASP A 587 -13.82 8.60 9.05
C ASP A 587 -14.63 9.63 8.23
N ASP A 588 -14.72 9.41 6.92
CA ASP A 588 -15.54 10.13 5.94
C ASP A 588 -15.44 9.40 4.60
N ILE A 589 -16.26 9.76 3.62
CA ILE A 589 -16.08 9.33 2.23
C ILE A 589 -14.68 9.73 1.75
N ALA A 590 -13.98 8.80 1.09
CA ALA A 590 -12.58 8.93 0.68
C ALA A 590 -11.58 9.21 1.82
N ARG A 591 -11.92 8.88 3.08
CA ARG A 591 -11.00 8.88 4.24
C ARG A 591 -10.96 7.51 4.95
N PRO A 592 -10.42 6.47 4.30
CA PRO A 592 -10.22 5.18 4.94
C PRO A 592 -9.28 5.28 6.14
N VAL A 593 -9.65 4.59 7.21
CA VAL A 593 -8.88 4.48 8.45
C VAL A 593 -8.67 3.03 8.83
N ARG A 594 -7.55 2.75 9.50
CA ARG A 594 -7.26 1.40 10.01
C ARG A 594 -7.48 1.35 11.50
N ALA A 595 -8.44 0.53 11.91
CA ALA A 595 -8.87 0.38 13.29
C ALA A 595 -8.59 -1.05 13.79
N GLN A 596 -8.40 -1.18 15.11
CA GLN A 596 -8.72 -2.43 15.78
C GLN A 596 -10.25 -2.56 15.79
N ALA A 597 -10.78 -3.79 15.77
CA ALA A 597 -12.22 -3.98 15.94
C ALA A 597 -12.68 -3.40 17.30
N PRO A 598 -13.84 -2.74 17.37
CA PRO A 598 -14.43 -2.25 18.61
C PRO A 598 -14.88 -3.40 19.52
N ALA A 599 -15.51 -3.06 20.65
CA ALA A 599 -16.20 -4.03 21.51
C ALA A 599 -17.19 -4.89 20.71
N GLU A 600 -17.34 -6.16 21.11
CA GLU A 600 -18.14 -7.13 20.38
C GLU A 600 -19.62 -6.71 20.21
N SER A 601 -20.18 -5.99 21.19
CA SER A 601 -21.52 -5.42 21.10
C SER A 601 -21.71 -4.49 19.89
N VAL A 602 -20.70 -3.69 19.52
CA VAL A 602 -20.76 -2.82 18.34
C VAL A 602 -20.75 -3.64 17.05
N LEU A 603 -19.97 -4.73 17.02
CA LEU A 603 -19.93 -5.65 15.87
C LEU A 603 -21.26 -6.41 15.71
N LEU A 604 -21.84 -6.87 16.83
CA LEU A 604 -23.14 -7.53 16.86
C LEU A 604 -24.26 -6.58 16.38
N SER A 605 -24.33 -5.35 16.89
CA SER A 605 -25.34 -4.37 16.46
C SER A 605 -25.16 -3.89 15.02
N ALA A 606 -23.95 -3.92 14.47
CA ALA A 606 -23.71 -3.70 13.05
C ALA A 606 -24.10 -4.91 12.19
N HIS A 607 -23.93 -6.13 12.71
CA HIS A 607 -24.41 -7.38 12.09
C HIS A 607 -25.95 -7.40 12.04
N GLU A 608 -26.62 -7.11 13.17
CA GLU A 608 -28.09 -7.02 13.26
C GLU A 608 -28.66 -6.01 12.23
N ALA A 609 -28.00 -4.86 12.06
CA ALA A 609 -28.40 -3.84 11.08
C ALA A 609 -28.25 -4.24 9.61
N VAL A 610 -27.47 -5.29 9.31
CA VAL A 610 -27.40 -5.89 7.96
C VAL A 610 -28.17 -7.21 7.83
N THR A 611 -28.46 -7.94 8.92
CA THR A 611 -29.23 -9.20 8.82
C THR A 611 -30.74 -8.96 8.87
N GLY A 612 -31.24 -8.20 9.83
CA GLY A 612 -32.69 -8.03 10.01
C GLY A 612 -33.16 -7.57 11.39
N GLY A 613 -32.25 -7.12 12.26
CA GLY A 613 -32.60 -6.57 13.57
C GLY A 613 -33.64 -5.46 13.44
N SER A 614 -34.73 -5.59 14.20
CA SER A 614 -35.87 -4.68 14.10
C SER A 614 -35.51 -3.25 14.48
N ASP A 615 -35.98 -2.28 13.70
CA ASP A 615 -36.21 -0.92 14.18
C ASP A 615 -37.23 -0.96 15.33
N ARG A 616 -36.76 -1.19 16.56
CA ARG A 616 -37.48 -0.80 17.78
C ARG A 616 -37.19 0.69 17.98
N PRO A 617 -38.16 1.59 17.79
CA PRO A 617 -37.94 2.98 18.11
C PRO A 617 -37.65 3.12 19.62
N GLU A 618 -36.66 3.94 19.97
CA GLU A 618 -36.43 4.37 21.35
C GLU A 618 -37.60 5.30 21.77
N GLY A 619 -38.71 4.71 22.20
CA GLY A 619 -39.96 5.46 22.28
C GLY A 619 -41.16 4.72 22.87
N ASP A 620 -40.99 4.05 24.02
CA ASP A 620 -42.00 4.18 25.09
C ASP A 620 -41.42 3.80 26.46
N LEU A 621 -41.37 4.79 27.36
CA LEU A 621 -41.21 4.61 28.81
C LEU A 621 -42.49 5.13 29.45
N GLY A 622 -43.46 4.24 29.66
CA GLY A 622 -44.75 4.48 30.29
C GLY A 622 -45.05 3.49 31.41
#